data_AF-A0A7C5PIE5-F1
#
_entry.id   AF-A0A7C5PIE5-F1
#
_cell.length_a   1.000
_cell.length_b   1.000
_cell.length_c   1.000
_cell.angle_alpha   90.00
_cell.angle_beta   90.00
_cell.angle_gamma   90.00
#
_symmetry.space_group_name_H-M   'P 1'
#
loop_
_entity.id
_entity.type
_entity.pdbx_description
1 polymer ?
#
loop_
_entity_poly.entity_id
_entity_poly.type
_entity_poly.pdbx_seq_one_letter_code
_entity_poly.pdbx_strand_id
1 'polypeptide(L)'
;GTLKRGCWNYERFCRGVLSVEEAVVRGRLYETSSGIPVLQVPEEDILARGTADPLADVATQARLAEDLASILKPVPESATAGDCGPVYGELLTFDDPSTRLPAIDRLEGFHPGGPSLYRRLLVPVCTSGQIIPAWVYVGAPKRLERRFLPNGTWPE
;
A
#
# COMPACT_ATOMS: atom_id res chain seq x y z
N GLY A 1 1.45 6.76 -5.48
CA GLY A 1 2.33 6.13 -6.50
C GLY A 1 1.78 6.36 -7.89
N THR A 2 2.33 5.67 -8.89
CA THR A 2 1.98 5.84 -10.32
C THR A 2 0.52 5.47 -10.65
N LEU A 3 -0.15 4.75 -9.73
CA LEU A 3 -1.57 4.41 -9.73
C LEU A 3 -2.48 5.49 -9.11
N LYS A 4 -1.97 6.65 -8.68
CA LYS A 4 -2.80 7.77 -8.22
C LYS A 4 -3.51 8.45 -9.39
N ARG A 5 -4.65 9.10 -9.14
CA ARG A 5 -5.33 9.96 -10.13
C ARG A 5 -4.36 10.97 -10.73
N GLY A 6 -4.44 11.15 -12.05
CA GLY A 6 -3.55 12.03 -12.81
C GLY A 6 -2.18 11.43 -13.15
N CYS A 7 -1.83 10.25 -12.65
CA CYS A 7 -0.59 9.56 -13.02
C CYS A 7 -0.80 8.56 -14.17
N TRP A 8 0.28 8.23 -14.88
CA TRP A 8 0.23 7.52 -16.17
C TRP A 8 -0.29 6.08 -16.11
N ASN A 9 -0.27 5.41 -14.94
CA ASN A 9 -0.82 4.06 -14.82
C ASN A 9 -2.31 4.05 -14.42
N TYR A 10 -2.87 5.18 -13.97
CA TYR A 10 -4.25 5.24 -13.47
C TYR A 10 -5.28 4.82 -14.53
N GLU A 11 -5.29 5.46 -15.69
CA GLU A 11 -6.26 5.20 -16.76
C GLU A 11 -6.28 3.74 -17.23
N ARG A 12 -5.11 3.09 -17.19
CA ARG A 12 -4.95 1.70 -17.65
C ARG A 12 -5.32 0.68 -16.58
N PHE A 13 -4.89 0.90 -15.34
CA PHE A 13 -4.97 -0.10 -14.27
C PHE A 13 -6.06 0.18 -13.23
N CYS A 14 -6.69 1.35 -13.27
CA CYS A 14 -7.74 1.77 -12.34
C CYS A 14 -9.09 2.01 -13.03
N ARG A 15 -9.23 1.64 -14.32
CA ARG A 15 -10.53 1.65 -15.01
C ARG A 15 -11.54 0.79 -14.24
N GLY A 16 -12.73 1.34 -13.98
CA GLY A 16 -13.77 0.66 -13.21
C GLY A 16 -13.59 0.76 -11.69
N VAL A 17 -12.69 1.62 -11.19
CA VAL A 17 -12.57 1.92 -9.76
C VAL A 17 -13.92 2.39 -9.20
N LEU A 18 -14.29 1.86 -8.03
CA LEU A 18 -15.57 2.13 -7.38
C LEU A 18 -15.50 3.37 -6.48
N SER A 19 -14.39 3.56 -5.77
CA SER A 19 -14.13 4.75 -4.96
C SER A 19 -12.65 5.11 -4.95
N VAL A 20 -12.37 6.40 -4.79
CA VAL A 20 -11.02 6.92 -4.55
C VAL A 20 -11.07 7.87 -3.36
N GLU A 21 -10.31 7.55 -2.33
CA GLU A 21 -10.28 8.30 -1.07
C GLU A 21 -8.85 8.70 -0.73
N GLU A 22 -8.66 9.86 -0.10
CA GLU A 22 -7.37 10.21 0.47
C GLU A 22 -7.03 9.27 1.62
N ALA A 23 -5.79 8.81 1.64
CA ALA A 23 -5.34 7.78 2.55
C ALA A 23 -3.92 8.03 3.05
N VAL A 24 -3.66 7.65 4.30
CA VAL A 24 -2.36 7.79 4.96
C VAL A 24 -1.91 6.45 5.50
N VAL A 25 -0.66 6.08 5.25
CA VAL A 25 0.00 4.91 5.83
C VAL A 25 1.25 5.35 6.58
N ARG A 26 1.55 4.69 7.70
CA ARG A 26 2.81 4.90 8.43
C ARG A 26 3.98 4.27 7.64
N GLY A 27 5.02 5.04 7.37
CA GLY A 27 6.15 4.54 6.61
C GLY A 27 7.21 5.58 6.25
N ARG A 28 8.01 5.25 5.24
CA ARG A 28 9.01 6.12 4.63
C ARG A 28 8.80 6.10 3.12
N LEU A 29 8.79 7.28 2.52
CA LEU A 29 8.66 7.44 1.08
C LEU A 29 9.99 7.84 0.48
N TYR A 30 10.33 7.20 -0.64
CA TYR A 30 11.52 7.50 -1.41
C TYR A 30 11.16 7.69 -2.87
N GLU A 31 11.98 8.41 -3.62
CA GLU A 31 11.93 8.47 -5.07
C GLU A 31 13.17 7.80 -5.65
N THR A 32 12.95 6.93 -6.63
CA THR A 32 14.03 6.27 -7.38
C THR A 32 14.63 7.22 -8.40
N SER A 33 15.83 6.91 -8.91
CA SER A 33 16.47 7.70 -9.99
C SER A 33 15.63 7.78 -11.28
N SER A 34 14.68 6.87 -11.49
CA SER A 34 13.71 6.92 -12.60
C SER A 34 12.44 7.74 -12.30
N GLY A 35 12.37 8.43 -11.15
CA GLY A 35 11.24 9.29 -10.77
C GLY A 35 10.01 8.55 -10.26
N ILE A 36 10.16 7.28 -9.83
CA ILE A 36 9.05 6.46 -9.32
C ILE A 36 9.15 6.33 -7.79
N PRO A 37 8.02 6.43 -7.06
CA PRO A 37 8.05 6.39 -5.61
C PRO A 37 8.13 4.96 -5.08
N VAL A 38 8.84 4.80 -3.97
CA VAL A 38 8.96 3.55 -3.23
C VAL A 38 8.54 3.79 -1.79
N LEU A 39 7.48 3.08 -1.38
CA LEU A 39 7.07 2.99 0.02
C LEU A 39 7.90 1.92 0.74
N GLN A 40 8.29 2.23 1.98
CA GLN A 40 8.68 1.27 3.00
C GLN A 40 7.74 1.41 4.20
N VAL A 41 7.34 0.30 4.79
CA VAL A 41 6.50 0.25 5.99
C VAL A 41 7.26 -0.44 7.12
N PRO A 42 6.99 -0.11 8.39
CA PRO A 42 7.53 -0.84 9.54
C PRO A 42 7.08 -2.31 9.50
N GLU A 43 7.94 -3.22 9.94
CA GLU A 43 7.62 -4.66 9.95
C GLU A 43 6.47 -4.98 10.92
N GLU A 44 6.34 -4.21 12.02
CA GLU A 44 5.26 -4.36 12.99
C GLU A 44 3.87 -3.98 12.43
N ASP A 45 3.81 -3.19 11.36
CA ASP A 45 2.56 -2.74 10.74
C ASP A 45 2.07 -3.75 9.66
N ILE A 46 2.82 -4.82 9.38
CA ILE A 46 2.48 -5.81 8.35
C ILE A 46 1.49 -6.84 8.91
N LEU A 47 0.23 -6.74 8.49
CA LEU A 47 -0.85 -7.63 8.90
C LEU A 47 -0.84 -8.95 8.12
N ALA A 48 -0.54 -8.88 6.82
CA ALA A 48 -0.44 -10.05 5.95
C ALA A 48 0.48 -9.79 4.75
N ARG A 49 0.89 -10.87 4.08
CA ARG A 49 1.66 -10.84 2.83
C ARG A 49 0.79 -11.37 1.71
N GLY A 50 0.82 -10.69 0.57
CA GLY A 50 0.05 -11.09 -0.60
C GLY A 50 0.48 -12.46 -1.09
N THR A 51 -0.46 -13.18 -1.68
CA THR A 51 -0.26 -14.53 -2.21
C THR A 51 -0.50 -14.58 -3.72
N ALA A 52 -0.35 -15.76 -4.32
CA ALA A 52 -0.71 -15.99 -5.72
C ALA A 52 -2.23 -16.14 -5.91
N ASP A 53 -3.02 -16.18 -4.84
CA ASP A 53 -4.47 -16.38 -4.87
C ASP A 53 -5.19 -15.07 -4.46
N PRO A 54 -5.70 -14.29 -5.42
CA PRO A 54 -6.44 -13.06 -5.15
C PRO A 54 -7.65 -13.23 -4.23
N LEU A 55 -8.33 -14.37 -4.29
CA LEU A 55 -9.53 -14.60 -3.49
C LEU A 55 -9.16 -14.93 -2.04
N ALA A 56 -8.07 -15.68 -1.83
CA ALA A 56 -7.52 -15.90 -0.49
C ALA A 56 -7.03 -14.59 0.15
N ASP A 57 -6.43 -13.71 -0.64
CA ASP A 57 -5.99 -12.38 -0.18
C ASP A 57 -7.18 -11.49 0.23
N VAL A 58 -8.26 -11.48 -0.55
CA VAL A 58 -9.51 -10.77 -0.18
C VAL A 58 -10.14 -11.34 1.09
N ALA A 59 -10.21 -12.67 1.21
CA ALA A 59 -10.74 -13.32 2.42
C ALA A 59 -9.89 -12.98 3.67
N THR A 60 -8.56 -12.92 3.50
CA THR A 60 -7.64 -12.52 4.57
C THR A 60 -7.86 -11.05 4.97
N GLN A 61 -8.01 -10.15 3.99
CA GLN A 61 -8.30 -8.74 4.23
C GLN A 61 -9.62 -8.56 4.98
N ALA A 62 -10.69 -9.26 4.59
CA ALA A 62 -12.00 -9.18 5.23
C ALA A 62 -11.94 -9.60 6.71
N ARG A 63 -11.31 -10.74 7.00
CA ARG A 63 -11.13 -11.23 8.38
C ARG A 63 -10.38 -10.20 9.25
N LEU A 64 -9.29 -9.65 8.71
CA LEU A 64 -8.47 -8.68 9.45
C LEU A 64 -9.14 -7.32 9.60
N ALA A 65 -10.11 -6.98 8.73
CA ALA A 65 -10.91 -5.78 8.89
C ALA A 65 -11.86 -5.90 10.09
N GLU A 66 -12.45 -7.07 10.31
CA GLU A 66 -13.28 -7.35 11.50
C GLU A 66 -12.45 -7.29 12.79
N ASP A 67 -11.23 -7.84 12.77
CA ASP A 67 -10.30 -7.77 13.89
C ASP A 67 -9.91 -6.31 14.21
N LEU A 68 -9.54 -5.52 13.19
CA LEU A 68 -9.21 -4.11 13.38
C LEU A 68 -10.40 -3.30 13.89
N ALA A 69 -11.59 -3.50 13.34
CA ALA A 69 -12.82 -2.86 13.83
C ALA A 69 -13.08 -3.17 15.32
N SER A 70 -12.69 -4.37 15.77
CA SER A 70 -12.80 -4.78 17.17
C SER A 70 -11.72 -4.17 18.08
N ILE A 71 -10.57 -3.81 17.52
CA ILE A 71 -9.41 -3.26 18.25
C ILE A 71 -9.46 -1.72 18.37
N LEU A 72 -10.13 -1.03 17.44
CA LEU A 72 -10.18 0.44 17.35
C LEU A 72 -11.02 1.10 18.47
N LYS A 73 -10.57 0.98 19.72
CA LYS A 73 -10.47 2.15 20.60
C LYS A 73 -9.27 2.99 20.12
N PRO A 74 -9.30 4.33 20.23
CA PRO A 74 -8.31 5.19 19.59
C PRO A 74 -6.89 4.78 19.99
N VAL A 75 -6.01 4.57 19.00
CA VAL A 75 -4.60 4.23 19.24
C VAL A 75 -3.95 5.36 20.04
N PRO A 76 -3.15 5.06 21.08
CA PRO A 76 -2.51 6.07 21.92
C PRO A 76 -1.58 6.95 21.10
N GLU A 77 -1.56 8.25 21.41
CA GLU A 77 -0.51 9.21 21.06
C GLU A 77 0.82 8.85 21.73
N SER A 78 1.34 7.63 21.56
CA SER A 78 2.74 7.34 21.90
C SER A 78 3.13 5.93 21.46
N ALA A 79 3.80 5.84 20.32
CA ALA A 79 4.81 4.83 20.09
C ALA A 79 5.96 5.50 19.33
N THR A 80 6.96 5.96 20.08
CA THR A 80 8.29 6.22 19.55
C THR A 80 8.82 4.93 18.94
N ALA A 81 8.68 4.79 17.63
CA ALA A 81 9.34 3.76 16.83
C ALA A 81 9.87 4.41 15.54
N GLY A 82 11.09 4.95 15.66
CA GLY A 82 12.11 5.27 14.64
C GLY A 82 11.70 5.83 13.28
N ASP A 83 12.08 7.07 12.97
CA ASP A 83 12.01 7.85 11.69
C ASP A 83 10.90 7.54 10.65
N CYS A 84 9.81 6.86 11.00
CA CYS A 84 8.68 6.60 10.11
C CYS A 84 7.60 7.65 10.34
N GLY A 85 7.13 8.26 9.26
CA GLY A 85 6.16 9.34 9.26
C GLY A 85 4.92 8.99 8.43
N PRO A 86 3.99 9.94 8.28
CA PRO A 86 2.84 9.76 7.39
C PRO A 86 3.29 9.75 5.93
N VAL A 87 2.79 8.77 5.16
CA VAL A 87 2.90 8.73 3.70
C VAL A 87 1.52 8.86 3.10
N TYR A 88 1.34 9.88 2.27
CA TYR A 88 0.06 10.29 1.70
C TYR A 88 -0.17 9.67 0.32
N GLY A 89 -1.31 9.03 0.16
CA GLY A 89 -1.71 8.34 -1.06
C GLY A 89 -3.20 8.40 -1.28
N GLU A 90 -3.67 7.49 -2.13
CA GLU A 90 -5.08 7.28 -2.39
C GLU A 90 -5.40 5.80 -2.12
N LEU A 91 -6.54 5.56 -1.49
CA LEU A 91 -7.15 4.25 -1.39
C LEU A 91 -8.09 4.08 -2.58
N LEU A 92 -7.89 3.01 -3.35
CA LEU A 92 -8.72 2.68 -4.50
C LEU A 92 -9.49 1.39 -4.24
N THR A 93 -10.82 1.42 -4.38
CA THR A 93 -11.70 0.27 -4.17
C THR A 93 -12.11 -0.37 -5.50
N PHE A 94 -12.09 -1.70 -5.53
CA PHE A 94 -12.44 -2.52 -6.70
C PHE A 94 -13.29 -3.73 -6.28
N ASP A 95 -14.08 -4.26 -7.21
CA ASP A 95 -14.90 -5.47 -7.05
C ASP A 95 -14.44 -6.66 -7.92
N ASP A 96 -13.33 -6.51 -8.65
CA ASP A 96 -12.82 -7.49 -9.62
C ASP A 96 -11.46 -8.12 -9.23
N PRO A 97 -11.27 -8.60 -7.98
CA PRO A 97 -9.95 -8.97 -7.44
C PRO A 97 -9.22 -10.02 -8.27
N SER A 98 -9.93 -11.02 -8.82
CA SER A 98 -9.36 -12.08 -9.65
C SER A 98 -8.69 -11.59 -10.94
N THR A 99 -9.03 -10.39 -11.41
CA THR A 99 -8.40 -9.78 -12.59
C THR A 99 -7.53 -8.58 -12.23
N ARG A 100 -7.98 -7.77 -11.26
CA ARG A 100 -7.31 -6.55 -10.80
C ARG A 100 -5.96 -6.83 -10.15
N LEU A 101 -5.94 -7.72 -9.16
CA LEU A 101 -4.73 -8.01 -8.42
C LEU A 101 -3.63 -8.59 -9.33
N PRO A 102 -3.88 -9.59 -10.18
CA PRO A 102 -2.86 -10.06 -11.12
C PRO A 102 -2.39 -8.99 -12.12
N ALA A 103 -3.24 -8.06 -12.53
CA ALA A 103 -2.84 -6.98 -13.43
C ALA A 103 -1.88 -6.00 -12.75
N ILE A 104 -2.17 -5.60 -11.50
CA ILE A 104 -1.30 -4.71 -10.72
C ILE A 104 -0.02 -5.46 -10.29
N ASP A 105 -0.09 -6.74 -9.95
CA ASP A 105 1.09 -7.56 -9.63
C ASP A 105 2.10 -7.59 -10.75
N ARG A 106 1.63 -7.74 -12.00
CA ARG A 106 2.49 -7.68 -13.19
C ARG A 106 3.13 -6.31 -13.38
N LEU A 107 2.37 -5.24 -13.11
CA LEU A 107 2.89 -3.87 -13.19
C LEU A 107 4.00 -3.63 -12.15
N GLU A 108 3.75 -4.05 -10.91
CA GLU A 108 4.63 -3.82 -9.76
C GLU A 108 5.73 -4.90 -9.64
N GLY A 109 5.75 -5.88 -10.55
CA GLY A 109 6.72 -6.97 -10.56
C GLY A 109 6.67 -7.83 -9.30
N PHE A 110 5.48 -8.03 -8.74
CA PHE A 110 5.23 -8.89 -7.60
C PHE A 110 5.16 -10.36 -8.03
N HIS A 111 6.02 -11.19 -7.46
CA HIS A 111 6.11 -12.62 -7.72
C HIS A 111 6.15 -13.38 -6.38
N PRO A 112 5.01 -13.88 -5.88
CA PRO A 112 4.96 -14.61 -4.61
C PRO A 112 5.85 -15.85 -4.69
N GLY A 113 6.69 -16.06 -3.67
CA GLY A 113 7.66 -17.16 -3.63
C GLY A 113 8.94 -16.95 -4.45
N GLY A 114 9.07 -15.83 -5.17
CA GLY A 114 10.24 -15.50 -5.99
C GLY A 114 10.78 -14.08 -5.78
N PRO A 115 11.81 -13.68 -6.55
CA PRO A 115 12.32 -12.32 -6.54
C PRO A 115 11.25 -11.34 -7.03
N SER A 116 10.94 -10.31 -6.23
CA SER A 116 9.97 -9.28 -6.58
C SER A 116 10.60 -7.88 -6.59
N LEU A 117 10.11 -6.99 -7.45
CA LEU A 117 10.49 -5.56 -7.42
C LEU A 117 9.83 -4.87 -6.24
N TYR A 118 8.50 -5.03 -6.14
CA TYR A 118 7.70 -4.67 -4.99
C TYR A 118 7.08 -5.91 -4.35
N ARG A 119 6.82 -5.83 -3.05
CA ARG A 119 6.04 -6.84 -2.31
C ARG A 119 4.65 -6.29 -2.03
N ARG A 120 3.62 -7.09 -2.28
CA ARG A 120 2.25 -6.76 -1.86
C ARG A 120 2.07 -7.12 -0.38
N LEU A 121 1.78 -6.12 0.45
CA LEU A 121 1.60 -6.26 1.89
C LEU A 121 0.25 -5.68 2.30
N LEU A 122 -0.40 -6.32 3.27
CA LEU A 122 -1.59 -5.78 3.91
C LEU A 122 -1.15 -5.01 5.15
N VAL A 123 -1.55 -3.74 5.23
CA VAL A 123 -1.15 -2.81 6.30
C VAL A 123 -2.36 -1.99 6.75
N PRO A 124 -2.36 -1.46 7.99
CA PRO A 124 -3.36 -0.49 8.40
C PRO A 124 -3.18 0.83 7.63
N VAL A 125 -4.27 1.36 7.11
CA VAL A 125 -4.34 2.63 6.38
C VAL A 125 -5.41 3.50 7.00
N CYS A 126 -5.05 4.74 7.30
CA CYS A 126 -5.96 5.76 7.81
C CYS A 126 -6.66 6.45 6.63
N THR A 127 -7.98 6.50 6.67
CA THR A 127 -8.82 7.33 5.79
C THR A 127 -9.54 8.38 6.64
N SER A 128 -10.42 9.20 6.03
CA SER A 128 -11.08 10.36 6.67
C SER A 128 -11.89 10.08 7.96
N GLY A 129 -12.06 8.83 8.38
CA GLY A 129 -12.71 8.52 9.66
C GLY A 129 -12.45 7.13 10.23
N GLN A 130 -11.54 6.34 9.63
CA GLN A 130 -11.33 4.95 10.04
C GLN A 130 -9.95 4.45 9.64
N ILE A 131 -9.49 3.44 10.38
CA ILE A 131 -8.32 2.63 10.03
C ILE A 131 -8.83 1.34 9.41
N ILE A 132 -8.43 1.07 8.17
CA ILE A 132 -8.82 -0.16 7.46
C ILE A 132 -7.57 -0.88 6.96
N PRO A 133 -7.61 -2.23 6.82
CA PRO A 133 -6.52 -2.94 6.19
C PRO A 133 -6.60 -2.78 4.67
N ALA A 134 -5.49 -2.36 4.04
CA ALA A 134 -5.40 -2.21 2.60
C ALA A 134 -4.10 -2.80 2.03
N TRP A 135 -4.19 -3.32 0.82
CA TRP A 135 -3.05 -3.87 0.09
C TRP A 135 -2.19 -2.73 -0.49
N VAL A 136 -0.91 -2.71 -0.14
CA VAL A 136 0.09 -1.75 -0.63
C VAL A 136 1.27 -2.48 -1.27
N TYR A 137 1.93 -1.82 -2.22
CA TYR A 137 3.15 -2.33 -2.86
C TYR A 137 4.37 -1.62 -2.27
N VAL A 138 5.23 -2.36 -1.58
CA VAL A 138 6.43 -1.81 -0.93
C VAL A 138 7.70 -2.27 -1.64
N GLY A 139 8.63 -1.35 -1.86
CA GLY A 139 9.84 -1.67 -2.61
C GLY A 139 10.84 -2.44 -1.77
N ALA A 140 11.59 -3.35 -2.39
CA ALA A 140 12.64 -4.09 -1.69
C ALA A 140 13.70 -3.14 -1.07
N PRO A 141 14.23 -3.40 0.13
CA PRO A 141 15.11 -2.47 0.84
C PRO A 141 16.49 -2.23 0.23
N LYS A 142 16.98 -3.10 -0.67
CA LYS A 142 18.42 -3.15 -1.04
C LYS A 142 18.79 -2.77 -2.48
N ARG A 143 17.87 -2.26 -3.31
CA ARG A 143 18.06 -2.32 -4.77
C ARG A 143 18.35 -1.03 -5.53
N LEU A 144 18.09 0.17 -5.00
CA LEU A 144 18.15 1.38 -5.81
C LEU A 144 18.67 2.57 -5.01
N GLU A 145 19.44 3.43 -5.68
CA GLU A 145 19.66 4.82 -5.24
C GLU A 145 18.29 5.50 -5.12
N ARG A 146 18.05 6.11 -3.96
CA ARG A 146 16.73 6.59 -3.54
C ARG A 146 16.88 7.91 -2.81
N ARG A 147 16.17 8.93 -3.30
CA ARG A 147 16.01 10.22 -2.62
C ARG A 147 14.90 10.09 -1.59
N PHE A 148 15.18 10.35 -0.32
CA PHE A 148 14.14 10.37 0.72
C PHE A 148 13.19 11.54 0.51
N LEU A 149 11.87 11.31 0.64
CA LEU A 149 10.83 12.32 0.54
C LEU A 149 10.26 12.60 1.95
N PRO A 150 10.73 13.64 2.66
CA PRO A 150 10.43 13.85 4.07
C PRO A 150 8.96 14.21 4.34
N ASN A 151 8.27 14.78 3.36
CA ASN A 151 6.86 15.15 3.48
C ASN A 151 5.90 13.97 3.22
N GLY A 152 6.43 12.81 2.80
CA GLY A 152 5.62 11.62 2.54
C GLY A 152 4.66 11.76 1.37
N THR A 153 4.85 12.73 0.48
CA THR A 153 3.99 13.01 -0.68
C THR A 153 4.71 12.70 -1.99
N TRP A 154 3.96 12.15 -2.96
CA TRP A 154 4.43 12.01 -4.34
C TRP A 154 3.22 12.03 -5.31
N PRO A 155 3.32 12.67 -6.50
CA PRO A 155 4.43 13.55 -6.92
C PRO A 155 4.52 14.80 -6.03
N GLU A 156 5.73 15.36 -5.91
CA GLU A 156 5.94 16.71 -5.33
C GLU A 156 5.54 17.80 -6.34
#